data_AF-A0A519UTS1-F1
#
_entry.id   AF-A0A519UTS1-F1
#
_cell.length_a   1.000
_cell.length_b   1.000
_cell.length_c   1.000
_cell.angle_alpha   90.00
_cell.angle_beta   90.00
_cell.angle_gamma   90.00
#
_symmetry.space_group_name_H-M   'P 1'
#
loop_
_entity.id
_entity.type
_entity.pdbx_description
1 polymer ?
#
loop_
_entity_poly.entity_id
_entity_poly.type
_entity_poly.pdbx_seq_one_letter_code
_entity_poly.pdbx_strand_id
1 'polypeptide(L)'
;MIVVSPFGIGISIDKIYNALSREGKNARKLQRILTNDYKNNVVDQKFNETLVTNLTKLSGIKLKDFMLTNRPSYDFVAYATDLDLVNYILAKVDENPYWK
;
A
#
# COMPACT_ATOMS: atom_id res chain seq x y z
N MET A 1 -22.90 3.16 15.86
CA MET A 1 -21.91 2.35 15.13
C MET A 1 -20.60 3.14 15.14
N ILE A 2 -19.60 2.68 15.89
CA ILE A 2 -18.34 3.42 16.04
C ILE A 2 -17.44 3.00 14.88
N VAL A 3 -17.12 3.94 13.99
CA VAL A 3 -16.03 3.78 13.02
C VAL A 3 -14.74 4.00 13.79
N VAL A 4 -14.03 2.90 14.09
CA VAL A 4 -12.64 2.97 14.52
C VAL A 4 -11.83 2.73 13.25
N SER A 5 -11.29 3.80 12.67
CA SER A 5 -10.19 3.71 11.71
C SER A 5 -8.91 4.06 12.47
N PRO A 6 -8.12 3.09 12.95
CA PRO A 6 -6.97 3.38 13.78
C PRO A 6 -5.69 3.32 12.97
N PHE A 7 -5.54 4.08 11.88
CA PHE A 7 -4.20 4.28 11.27
C PHE A 7 -4.05 5.69 10.73
N GLY A 8 -4.04 6.64 11.67
CA GLY A 8 -3.41 7.93 11.47
C GLY A 8 -1.91 7.81 11.66
N ILE A 9 -1.15 7.93 10.57
CA ILE A 9 0.11 8.66 10.57
C ILE A 9 0.10 9.54 9.32
N GLY A 10 -0.59 10.68 9.45
CA GLY A 10 -0.54 11.78 8.51
C GLY A 10 0.82 12.47 8.61
N ILE A 11 1.86 11.88 8.02
CA ILE A 11 3.01 12.66 7.59
C ILE A 11 2.60 13.24 6.23
N SER A 12 2.07 14.47 6.22
CA SER A 12 1.78 15.16 4.96
C SER A 12 3.11 15.35 4.23
N ILE A 13 3.34 14.56 3.18
CA ILE A 13 4.60 14.61 2.44
C ILE A 13 4.84 15.99 1.83
N ASP A 14 3.78 16.75 1.59
CA ASP A 14 3.78 18.17 1.19
C ASP A 14 4.59 19.06 2.14
N LYS A 15 4.59 18.77 3.44
CA LYS A 15 5.38 19.52 4.43
C LYS A 15 6.88 19.22 4.30
N ILE A 16 7.23 17.97 4.00
CA ILE A 16 8.62 17.53 3.77
C ILE A 16 9.12 18.10 2.43
N TYR A 17 8.30 18.07 1.38
CA TYR A 17 8.63 18.63 0.08
C TYR A 17 8.87 20.14 0.12
N ASN A 18 8.01 20.90 0.81
CA ASN A 18 8.16 22.34 0.93
C ASN A 18 9.43 22.76 1.69
N ALA A 19 9.85 21.97 2.67
CA ALA A 19 11.10 22.21 3.39
C ALA A 19 12.32 21.92 2.50
N LEU A 20 12.34 20.78 1.80
CA LEU A 20 13.50 20.34 0.99
C LEU A 20 13.64 21.09 -0.33
N SER A 21 12.54 21.53 -0.96
CA SER A 21 12.57 22.20 -2.26
C SER A 21 13.34 23.53 -2.27
N ARG A 22 13.62 24.10 -1.09
CA ARG A 22 14.42 25.33 -0.97
C ARG A 22 15.93 25.12 -1.17
N GLU A 23 16.43 23.88 -1.22
CA GLU A 23 17.88 23.58 -1.11
C GLU A 23 18.60 23.15 -2.43
N GLY A 24 18.04 23.42 -3.62
CA GLY A 24 18.79 23.32 -4.90
C GLY A 24 18.79 21.93 -5.59
N LYS A 25 19.68 21.71 -6.57
CA LYS A 25 19.63 20.56 -7.54
C LYS A 25 19.61 19.17 -6.87
N ASN A 26 20.31 18.99 -5.75
CA ASN A 26 20.33 17.73 -5.00
C ASN A 26 18.99 17.44 -4.30
N ALA A 27 18.22 18.48 -3.96
CA ALA A 27 16.92 18.33 -3.33
C ALA A 27 15.91 17.64 -4.26
N ARG A 28 15.99 17.82 -5.59
CA ARG A 28 15.06 17.15 -6.53
C ARG A 28 15.24 15.64 -6.53
N LYS A 29 16.49 15.16 -6.46
CA LYS A 29 16.80 13.73 -6.37
C LYS A 29 16.29 13.15 -5.06
N LEU A 30 16.55 13.84 -3.94
CA LEU A 30 16.06 13.44 -2.62
C LEU A 30 14.53 13.43 -2.56
N GLN A 31 13.87 14.47 -3.08
CA GLN A 31 12.41 14.52 -3.18
C GLN A 31 11.86 13.30 -3.89
N ARG A 32 12.40 12.93 -5.07
CA ARG A 32 11.95 11.74 -5.82
C ARG A 32 12.10 10.45 -5.02
N ILE A 33 13.21 10.28 -4.30
CA ILE A 33 13.45 9.11 -3.45
C ILE A 33 12.38 9.04 -2.35
N LEU A 34 12.20 10.13 -1.60
CA LEU A 34 11.22 10.20 -0.52
C LEU A 34 9.79 10.00 -1.01
N THR A 35 9.44 10.55 -2.19
CA THR A 35 8.15 10.30 -2.85
C THR A 35 7.94 8.82 -3.07
N ASN A 36 8.92 8.14 -3.67
CA ASN A 36 8.79 6.74 -4.01
C ASN A 36 8.72 5.86 -2.76
N ASP A 37 9.55 6.15 -1.76
CA ASP A 37 9.58 5.42 -0.49
C ASP A 37 8.26 5.59 0.25
N TYR A 38 7.72 6.81 0.30
CA TYR A 38 6.40 7.06 0.88
C TYR A 38 5.30 6.29 0.16
N LYS A 39 5.27 6.36 -1.19
CA LYS A 39 4.28 5.61 -1.98
C LYS A 39 4.35 4.11 -1.71
N ASN A 40 5.56 3.56 -1.63
CA ASN A 40 5.75 2.15 -1.31
C ASN A 40 5.28 1.81 0.11
N ASN A 41 5.65 2.62 1.10
CA ASN A 41 5.23 2.42 2.49
C ASN A 41 3.70 2.46 2.64
N VAL A 42 3.00 3.37 1.95
CA VAL A 42 1.53 3.43 1.98
C VAL A 42 0.93 2.14 1.42
N VAL A 43 1.47 1.64 0.30
CA VAL A 43 1.02 0.35 -0.28
C VAL A 43 1.30 -0.79 0.69
N ASP A 44 2.50 -0.89 1.26
CA ASP A 44 2.88 -2.01 2.12
C ASP A 44 2.13 -2.00 3.46
N GLN A 45 1.79 -0.81 3.98
CA GLN A 45 0.97 -0.68 5.18
C GLN A 45 -0.46 -1.17 4.95
N LYS A 46 -1.09 -0.76 3.85
CA LYS A 46 -2.47 -1.16 3.54
C LYS A 46 -2.54 -2.62 3.06
N PHE A 47 -1.64 -3.02 2.16
CA PHE A 47 -1.56 -4.36 1.59
C PHE A 47 -0.46 -5.17 2.30
N ASN A 48 -0.72 -5.53 3.55
CA ASN A 48 0.22 -6.27 4.38
C ASN A 48 -0.09 -7.78 4.45
N GLU A 49 0.89 -8.56 4.88
CA GLU A 49 0.83 -10.02 4.97
C GLU A 49 -0.32 -10.50 5.87
N THR A 50 -0.58 -9.79 6.98
CA THR A 50 -1.63 -10.16 7.93
C THR A 50 -3.02 -10.04 7.30
N LEU A 51 -3.29 -8.93 6.61
CA LEU A 51 -4.55 -8.71 5.90
C LEU A 51 -4.78 -9.78 4.83
N VAL A 52 -3.78 -10.00 3.97
CA VAL A 52 -3.88 -10.96 2.86
C VAL A 52 -4.07 -12.38 3.39
N THR A 53 -3.32 -12.78 4.42
CA THR A 53 -3.48 -14.10 5.07
C THR A 53 -4.88 -14.27 5.66
N ASN A 54 -5.38 -13.25 6.36
CA ASN A 54 -6.69 -13.33 7.00
C ASN A 54 -7.84 -13.50 5.99
N LEU A 55 -7.74 -12.84 4.83
CA LEU A 55 -8.74 -12.88 3.77
C LEU A 55 -8.63 -14.14 2.90
N THR A 56 -7.42 -14.48 2.47
CA THR A 56 -7.20 -15.53 1.46
C THR A 56 -6.91 -16.90 2.06
N LYS A 57 -6.55 -16.95 3.35
CA LYS A 57 -6.03 -18.15 4.04
C LYS A 57 -4.75 -18.74 3.42
N LEU A 58 -4.10 -18.02 2.51
CA LEU A 58 -2.81 -18.39 1.95
C LEU A 58 -1.71 -18.28 3.02
N SER A 59 -0.70 -19.14 2.91
CA SER A 59 0.47 -19.12 3.78
C SER A 59 1.74 -19.51 3.02
N GLY A 60 2.91 -19.24 3.61
CA GLY A 60 4.20 -19.64 3.09
C GLY A 60 4.49 -19.08 1.69
N ILE A 61 4.87 -19.97 0.76
CA ILE A 61 5.28 -19.58 -0.60
C ILE A 61 4.10 -19.02 -1.40
N LYS A 62 2.91 -19.63 -1.28
CA LYS A 62 1.71 -19.15 -2.00
C LYS A 62 1.34 -17.72 -1.59
N LEU A 63 1.45 -17.40 -0.30
CA LEU A 63 1.19 -16.05 0.20
C LEU A 63 2.18 -15.03 -0.38
N LYS A 64 3.48 -15.34 -0.35
CA LYS A 64 4.52 -14.47 -0.92
C LYS A 64 4.30 -14.25 -2.41
N ASP A 65 3.98 -15.31 -3.14
CA ASP A 65 3.74 -15.24 -4.58
C ASP A 65 2.48 -14.41 -4.89
N PHE A 66 1.39 -14.61 -4.14
CA PHE A 66 0.19 -13.78 -4.26
C PHE A 66 0.49 -12.29 -4.01
N MET A 67 1.24 -11.98 -2.94
CA MET A 67 1.58 -10.61 -2.60
C MET A 67 2.48 -9.94 -3.64
N LEU A 68 3.41 -10.69 -4.24
CA LEU A 68 4.29 -10.18 -5.31
C LEU A 68 3.51 -9.93 -6.60
N THR A 69 2.64 -10.87 -6.98
CA THR A 69 1.92 -10.82 -8.26
C THR A 69 0.72 -9.87 -8.23
N ASN A 70 0.07 -9.71 -7.08
CA ASN A 70 -1.16 -8.92 -6.94
C ASN A 70 -0.96 -7.62 -6.16
N ARG A 71 0.28 -7.14 -6.01
CA ARG A 71 0.57 -5.87 -5.31
C ARG A 71 -0.17 -4.71 -6.00
N PRO A 72 -1.08 -4.00 -5.30
CA PRO A 72 -1.82 -2.90 -5.89
C PRO A 72 -0.93 -1.67 -6.12
N SER A 73 -1.38 -0.78 -7.01
CA SER A 73 -0.69 0.50 -7.25
C SER A 73 -0.93 1.49 -6.10
N TYR A 74 0.00 2.43 -5.91
CA TYR A 74 -0.18 3.52 -4.95
C TYR A 74 -1.47 4.30 -5.21
N ASP A 75 -1.78 4.60 -6.48
CA ASP A 75 -2.96 5.41 -6.81
C ASP A 75 -4.24 4.70 -6.39
N PHE A 76 -4.35 3.37 -6.61
CA PHE A 76 -5.49 2.61 -6.10
C PHE A 76 -5.56 2.68 -4.57
N VAL A 77 -4.46 2.36 -3.89
CA VAL A 77 -4.43 2.31 -2.42
C VAL A 77 -4.70 3.68 -1.78
N ALA A 78 -4.27 4.78 -2.43
CA ALA A 78 -4.46 6.13 -1.93
C ALA A 78 -5.93 6.56 -1.91
N TYR A 79 -6.74 6.09 -2.87
CA TYR A 79 -8.17 6.42 -2.96
C TYR A 79 -9.10 5.31 -2.50
N ALA A 80 -8.60 4.08 -2.38
CA ALA A 80 -9.38 2.93 -1.93
C ALA A 80 -9.79 3.05 -0.45
N THR A 81 -11.05 2.74 -0.21
CA THR A 81 -11.55 2.41 1.13
C THR A 81 -11.05 1.03 1.55
N ASP A 82 -11.19 0.69 2.84
CA ASP A 82 -10.85 -0.64 3.33
C ASP A 82 -11.67 -1.73 2.63
N LEU A 83 -12.93 -1.44 2.31
CA LEU A 83 -13.81 -2.36 1.58
C LEU A 83 -13.34 -2.58 0.14
N ASP A 84 -12.91 -1.52 -0.54
CA ASP A 84 -12.37 -1.63 -1.91
C ASP A 84 -11.12 -2.51 -1.93
N LEU A 85 -10.25 -2.38 -0.93
CA LEU A 85 -9.05 -3.20 -0.80
C LEU A 85 -9.39 -4.67 -0.51
N VAL A 86 -10.36 -4.93 0.35
CA VAL A 86 -10.86 -6.30 0.61
C VAL A 86 -11.43 -6.91 -0.67
N ASN A 87 -12.29 -6.18 -1.38
CA ASN A 87 -12.89 -6.64 -2.62
C ASN A 87 -11.84 -6.91 -3.70
N TYR A 88 -10.82 -6.05 -3.79
CA TYR A 88 -9.68 -6.25 -4.69
C TYR A 88 -8.96 -7.58 -4.39
N ILE A 89 -8.66 -7.85 -3.12
CA ILE A 89 -7.95 -9.09 -2.71
C ILE A 89 -8.80 -10.33 -3.06
N LEU A 90 -10.08 -10.32 -2.72
CA LEU A 90 -10.98 -11.44 -2.99
C LEU A 90 -11.17 -11.68 -4.50
N ALA A 91 -11.35 -10.61 -5.27
CA ALA A 91 -11.45 -10.71 -6.73
C ALA A 91 -10.21 -11.34 -7.36
N LYS A 92 -9.01 -11.02 -6.85
CA LYS A 92 -7.75 -11.62 -7.32
C LYS A 92 -7.59 -13.09 -6.96
N VAL A 93 -8.10 -13.51 -5.80
CA VAL A 93 -8.15 -14.94 -5.45
C VAL A 93 -9.10 -15.70 -6.38
N ASP A 94 -10.27 -15.13 -6.68
CA ASP A 94 -11.26 -15.80 -7.52
C ASP A 94 -10.91 -15.82 -9.02
N GLU A 95 -10.14 -14.82 -9.49
CA GLU A 95 -9.65 -14.74 -10.88
C GLU A 95 -8.74 -15.92 -11.25
N ASN A 96 -7.96 -16.46 -10.30
CA ASN A 96 -6.99 -17.51 -10.59
C ASN A 96 -7.17 -18.74 -9.65
N PRO A 97 -7.52 -19.92 -10.20
CA PRO A 97 -7.67 -21.16 -9.43
C PRO A 97 -6.42 -21.59 -8.66
N TYR A 98 -5.22 -21.10 -9.00
CA TYR A 98 -3.96 -21.41 -8.30
C TYR A 98 -3.99 -21.07 -6.80
N TRP A 99 -4.78 -20.06 -6.43
CA TRP A 99 -4.89 -19.56 -5.06
C TRP A 99 -5.90 -20.35 -4.20
N LYS A 100 -6.72 -21.21 -4.82
CA LYS A 100 -7.66 -22.09 -4.10
C LYS A 100 -6.94 -23.31 -3.51
#